data_AF-A0AAW7ZBZ8-F1
#
_entry.id   AF-A0AAW7ZBZ8-F1
#
_cell.length_a   1.000
_cell.length_b   1.000
_cell.length_c   1.000
_cell.angle_alpha   90.00
_cell.angle_beta   90.00
_cell.angle_gamma   90.00
#
_symmetry.space_group_name_H-M   'P 1'
#
loop_
_entity.id
_entity.type
_entity.pdbx_description
1 polymer ?
#
loop_
_entity_poly.entity_id
_entity_poly.type
_entity_poly.pdbx_seq_one_letter_code
_entity_poly.pdbx_strand_id
1 'polypeptide(L)' 'MRAFTNPWVLGGTFMYATSLVTWLKVLSTMELSLAYPMVSLGYVLVMVLSFLFLGETFTIHKLLGVAAVITGVMLIGYK' A
#
# COMPACT_ATOMS: atom_id res chain seq x y z
N MET A 1 -18.89 8.82 22.23
CA MET A 1 -19.86 8.49 21.16
C MET A 1 -19.79 9.39 19.91
N ARG A 2 -19.02 10.50 19.88
CA ARG A 2 -18.89 11.38 18.69
C ARG A 2 -18.10 10.78 17.51
N ALA A 3 -17.39 9.67 17.72
CA ALA A 3 -16.66 8.98 16.65
C ALA A 3 -17.61 8.33 15.62
N PHE A 4 -18.77 7.84 16.06
CA PHE A 4 -19.74 7.15 15.18
C PHE A 4 -20.57 8.09 14.30
N THR A 5 -20.56 9.39 14.56
CA THR A 5 -21.27 10.41 13.76
C THR A 5 -20.33 11.30 12.97
N ASN A 6 -19.01 11.12 13.10
CA ASN A 6 -18.05 11.90 12.32
C ASN A 6 -17.99 11.32 10.89
N PRO A 7 -18.38 12.10 9.85
CA PRO A 7 -18.42 11.62 8.47
C PRO A 7 -17.05 11.17 7.95
N TRP A 8 -15.95 11.75 8.44
CA TRP A 8 -14.59 11.32 8.09
C TRP A 8 -14.25 9.96 8.67
N VAL A 9 -14.69 9.67 9.90
CA VAL A 9 -14.47 8.37 10.55
C VAL A 9 -15.31 7.30 9.86
N LEU A 10 -16.58 7.60 9.54
CA LEU A 10 -17.45 6.70 8.80
C LEU A 10 -16.91 6.42 7.39
N GLY A 11 -16.47 7.45 6.67
CA GLY A 11 -15.86 7.32 5.35
C GLY A 11 -14.61 6.45 5.39
N GLY A 12 -13.68 6.74 6.32
CA GLY A 12 -12.48 5.93 6.51
C GLY A 12 -12.78 4.47 6.90
N THR A 13 -13.79 4.25 7.75
CA THR A 13 -14.23 2.91 8.14
C THR A 13 -14.78 2.13 6.94
N PHE A 14 -15.57 2.78 6.09
CA PHE A 14 -16.09 2.16 4.86
C PHE A 14 -14.95 1.83 3.86
N MET A 15 -14.00 2.74 3.69
CA MET A 15 -12.80 2.48 2.87
C MET A 15 -11.97 1.32 3.42
N TYR A 16 -11.84 1.22 4.75
CA TYR A 16 -11.13 0.11 5.37
C TYR A 16 -11.86 -1.23 5.20
N ALA A 17 -13.18 -1.24 5.36
CA ALA A 17 -14.00 -2.44 5.14
C ALA A 17 -13.89 -2.94 3.69
N THR A 18 -13.95 -2.02 2.71
CA THR A 18 -13.77 -2.37 1.29
C THR A 18 -12.35 -2.84 0.97
N SER A 19 -11.33 -2.24 1.59
CA SER A 19 -9.94 -2.71 1.52
C SER A 19 -9.81 -4.16 1.99
N LEU A 20 -10.47 -4.52 3.11
CA LEU A 20 -10.44 -5.88 3.65
C LEU A 20 -11.08 -6.89 2.71
N VAL A 21 -12.24 -6.58 2.14
CA VAL A 21 -12.90 -7.46 1.16
C VAL A 21 -12.03 -7.66 -0.08
N THR A 22 -11.43 -6.58 -0.58
CA THR A 22 -10.51 -6.65 -1.72
C THR A 22 -9.29 -7.51 -1.42
N TRP A 23 -8.72 -7.38 -0.22
CA TRP A 23 -7.57 -8.18 0.22
C TRP A 23 -7.91 -9.67 0.31
N LEU A 24 -9.06 -10.03 0.90
CA LEU A 24 -9.52 -11.42 0.95
C LEU A 24 -9.71 -12.01 -0.46
N LYS A 25 -10.19 -11.22 -1.42
CA LYS A 25 -10.32 -11.65 -2.81
C LYS A 25 -8.96 -11.93 -3.46
N VAL A 26 -7.96 -11.09 -3.23
CA VAL A 26 -6.59 -11.30 -3.71
C VAL A 26 -6.02 -12.59 -3.12
N LEU A 27 -6.15 -12.78 -1.80
CA LEU A 27 -5.69 -14.00 -1.12
C LEU A 27 -6.39 -15.27 -1.59
N SER A 28 -7.64 -15.17 -2.04
CA SER A 28 -8.39 -16.31 -2.58
C SER A 28 -8.01 -16.68 -4.03
N THR A 29 -7.32 -15.80 -4.76
CA THR A 29 -7.07 -15.95 -6.20
C THR A 29 -5.59 -15.96 -6.58
N MET A 30 -4.71 -15.47 -5.69
CA MET A 30 -3.27 -15.38 -5.91
C MET A 30 -2.52 -16.07 -4.77
N GLU A 31 -1.34 -16.61 -5.09
CA GLU A 31 -0.44 -17.13 -4.07
C GLU A 31 0.07 -16.00 -3.17
N LEU A 32 0.19 -16.26 -1.86
CA LEU A 32 0.70 -15.30 -0.89
C LEU A 32 2.07 -14.73 -1.32
N SER A 33 2.93 -15.58 -1.87
CA SER A 33 4.26 -15.26 -2.39
C SER A 33 4.26 -14.14 -3.44
N LEU A 34 3.19 -14.02 -4.24
CA LEU A 34 3.01 -12.98 -5.25
C LEU A 34 2.23 -11.77 -4.70
N ALA A 35 1.28 -12.00 -3.79
CA ALA A 35 0.46 -10.95 -3.22
C ALA A 35 1.27 -9.96 -2.34
N TYR A 36 2.20 -10.45 -1.52
CA TYR A 36 3.05 -9.59 -0.67
C TYR A 36 3.93 -8.61 -1.47
N PRO A 37 4.62 -9.04 -2.54
CA PRO A 37 5.28 -8.14 -3.48
C PRO A 37 4.36 -7.03 -4.02
N MET A 38 3.14 -7.36 -4.44
CA MET A 38 2.19 -6.36 -4.92
C MET A 38 1.79 -5.35 -3.84
N VAL A 39 1.61 -5.79 -2.59
CA VAL A 39 1.36 -4.87 -1.45
C VAL A 39 2.55 -3.94 -1.24
N SER A 40 3.77 -4.45 -1.38
CA SER A 40 4.98 -3.65 -1.17
C SER A 40 5.16 -2.53 -2.20
N LEU A 41 4.60 -2.66 -3.42
CA LEU A 41 4.51 -1.56 -4.39
C LEU A 41 3.64 -0.41 -3.87
N GLY A 42 2.67 -0.71 -2.99
CA GLY A 42 1.89 0.30 -2.28
C GLY A 42 2.78 1.26 -1.48
N TYR A 43 3.89 0.79 -0.89
CA TYR A 43 4.83 1.66 -0.18
C TYR A 43 5.54 2.65 -1.10
N VAL A 44 5.86 2.23 -2.33
CA VAL A 44 6.43 3.11 -3.36
C VAL A 44 5.42 4.21 -3.72
N LEU A 45 4.16 3.81 -3.92
CA LEU A 45 3.09 4.72 -4.29
C LEU A 45 2.81 5.73 -3.17
N VAL A 46 2.74 5.26 -1.92
CA VAL A 46 2.62 6.14 -0.73
C VAL A 46 3.81 7.10 -0.65
N MET A 47 5.04 6.64 -0.87
CA MET A 47 6.21 7.51 -0.85
C MET A 47 6.12 8.63 -1.90
N VAL A 48 5.74 8.29 -3.14
CA VAL A 48 5.57 9.27 -4.22
C VAL A 48 4.46 10.27 -3.88
N LEU A 49 3.31 9.79 -3.40
CA LEU A 49 2.19 10.64 -3.01
C LEU A 49 2.55 11.54 -1.82
N SER A 50 3.27 11.05 -0.82
CA SER A 50 3.72 11.85 0.33
C SER A 50 4.64 12.99 -0.09
N PHE A 51 5.51 12.79 -1.08
CA PHE A 51 6.32 13.88 -1.63
C PHE A 51 5.48 14.90 -2.40
N LEU A 52 4.57 14.43 -3.27
CA LEU A 52 3.77 15.32 -4.13
C LEU A 52 2.73 16.12 -3.34
N PHE A 53 2.04 15.50 -2.37
CA PHE A 53 0.90 16.09 -1.67
C PHE A 53 1.26 16.66 -0.30
N LEU A 54 2.19 16.04 0.43
CA LEU A 54 2.58 16.48 1.78
C LEU A 54 3.92 17.25 1.77
N GLY A 55 4.65 17.26 0.64
CA GLY A 55 5.94 17.96 0.54
C GLY A 55 7.06 17.31 1.35
N GLU A 56 6.93 16.03 1.72
CA GLU A 56 7.98 15.33 2.47
C GLU A 56 9.28 15.24 1.66
N THR A 57 10.40 15.67 2.23
CA THR A 57 11.70 15.54 1.56
C THR A 57 12.15 14.08 1.46
N PHE A 58 12.60 13.69 0.27
CA PHE A 58 13.23 12.39 0.06
C PHE A 58 14.66 12.38 0.57
N THR A 59 14.99 11.37 1.37
CA THR A 59 16.38 11.03 1.69
C THR A 59 16.88 9.96 0.73
N ILE A 60 18.19 9.96 0.45
CA ILE A 60 18.83 8.96 -0.41
C ILE A 60 18.51 7.52 0.07
N HIS A 61 18.39 7.33 1.38
CA HIS A 61 18.04 6.05 2.02
C HIS A 61 16.63 5.56 1.66
N LYS A 62 15.64 6.46 1.63
CA LYS A 62 14.26 6.12 1.20
C LYS A 62 14.23 5.65 -0.26
N LEU A 63 15.00 6.31 -1.12
CA LEU A 63 15.09 5.96 -2.54
C LEU A 63 15.75 4.58 -2.75
N LEU A 64 16.84 4.30 -2.03
CA LEU A 64 17.50 2.99 -2.07
C LEU A 64 16.57 1.87 -1.57
N GLY A 65 15.80 2.12 -0.50
CA GLY A 65 14.80 1.18 -0.01
C GLY A 65 13.72 0.87 -1.05
N VAL A 66 13.20 1.89 -1.73
CA VAL A 66 12.23 1.72 -2.82
C VAL A 66 12.82 0.93 -3.99
N ALA A 67 14.05 1.23 -4.39
CA ALA A 67 14.74 0.50 -5.46
C ALA A 67 14.90 -0.99 -5.09
N ALA A 68 15.25 -1.30 -3.84
CA ALA A 68 15.34 -2.67 -3.34
C ALA A 68 13.97 -3.39 -3.36
N VAL A 69 12.89 -2.72 -2.92
CA VAL A 69 11.52 -3.27 -2.99
C VAL A 69 11.15 -3.59 -4.43
N ILE A 70 11.29 -2.64 -5.35
CA ILE A 70 10.96 -2.82 -6.78
C ILE A 70 11.74 -4.02 -7.36
N THR A 71 13.04 -4.09 -7.07
CA THR A 71 13.89 -5.20 -7.54
C THR A 71 13.41 -6.54 -6.98
N GLY A 72 13.07 -6.61 -5.69
CA GLY A 72 12.52 -7.81 -5.08
C GLY A 72 11.20 -8.25 -5.70
N VAL A 73 10.30 -7.30 -5.99
CA VAL A 73 9.03 -7.59 -6.68
C VAL A 73 9.29 -8.13 -8.10
N MET A 74 10.20 -7.51 -8.84
CA MET A 74 10.57 -7.97 -10.18
C MET A 74 11.13 -9.40 -10.16
N LEU A 75 12.04 -9.71 -9.23
CA LEU A 75 12.63 -11.04 -9.11
C LEU A 75 11.60 -12.13 -8.80
N ILE A 76 10.61 -11.83 -7.95
CA ILE A 76 9.55 -12.78 -7.58
C ILE A 76 8.51 -12.93 -8.71
N GLY A 77 8.21 -11.84 -9.42
CA GLY A 77 7.27 -11.83 -10.56
C GLY A 77 7.85 -12.35 -11.87
N TYR A 78 9.18 -12.40 -11.98
CA TYR A 78 9.88 -12.96 -13.13
C TYR A 78 9.85 -14.50 -13.03
N LYS A 79 8.84 -15.07 -13.69
CA LYS A 79 8.61 -16.51 -13.76
C LYS A 79 9.64 -17.21 -14.64
#